data_AF-A0A858X8Q8-F1
#
_entry.id   AF-A0A858X8Q8-F1
#
_cell.length_a   1.000
_cell.length_b   1.000
_cell.length_c   1.000
_cell.angle_alpha   90.00
_cell.angle_beta   90.00
_cell.angle_gamma   90.00
#
_symmetry.space_group_name_H-M   'P 1'
#
loop_
_entity.id
_entity.type
_entity.pdbx_description
1 polymer ?
#
loop_
_entity_poly.entity_id
_entity_poly.type
_entity_poly.pdbx_seq_one_letter_code
_entity_poly.pdbx_strand_id
1 'polypeptide(L)'
;MADHGAPEYATADGNDYAEHEGTYAFFTKLTLVSTLALVSLMVSLAIGGVNGHWGLFTIGTLAVLVTTSIGLASQTGRPGLMGAVLLVLLFLLIVTS
;
A
#
# COMPACT_ATOMS: atom_id res chain seq x y z
N MET A 1 -44.50 27.21 -3.35
CA MET A 1 -43.43 26.26 -2.95
C MET A 1 -44.13 25.15 -2.21
N ALA A 2 -43.99 23.90 -2.65
CA ALA A 2 -44.63 22.76 -1.99
C ALA A 2 -43.96 22.55 -0.62
N ASP A 3 -44.76 22.29 0.41
CA ASP A 3 -44.31 22.00 1.76
C ASP A 3 -43.59 20.65 1.76
N HIS A 4 -42.26 20.69 1.60
CA HIS A 4 -41.40 19.53 1.73
C HIS A 4 -41.25 19.30 3.24
N GLY A 5 -42.06 18.40 3.79
CA GLY A 5 -42.03 18.04 5.21
C GLY A 5 -40.61 17.89 5.74
N ALA A 6 -40.42 18.24 7.02
CA ALA A 6 -39.12 18.29 7.67
C ALA A 6 -38.31 17.02 7.34
N PRO A 7 -37.01 17.15 6.96
CA PRO A 7 -36.20 16.01 6.56
C PRO A 7 -36.14 15.00 7.71
N GLU A 8 -36.86 13.88 7.53
CA GLU A 8 -36.80 12.76 8.43
C GLU A 8 -35.43 12.10 8.22
N TYR A 9 -34.49 12.39 9.12
CA TYR A 9 -33.26 11.62 9.22
C TYR A 9 -33.63 10.24 9.77
N ALA A 10 -34.15 9.38 8.91
CA ALA A 10 -34.18 7.97 9.18
C ALA A 10 -32.72 7.52 9.34
N THR A 11 -32.28 7.27 10.57
CA THR A 11 -31.25 6.26 10.79
C THR A 11 -31.86 4.97 10.28
N ALA A 12 -31.67 4.69 9.00
CA ALA A 12 -32.14 3.45 8.42
C ALA A 12 -31.41 2.32 9.16
N ASP A 13 -32.12 1.62 10.04
CA ASP A 13 -31.64 0.43 10.78
C ASP A 13 -31.14 -0.69 9.84
N GLY A 14 -31.23 -0.50 8.51
CA GLY A 14 -30.74 -1.40 7.47
C GLY A 14 -29.42 -1.01 6.79
N ASN A 15 -28.71 0.05 7.22
CA ASN A 15 -27.38 0.31 6.65
C ASN A 15 -26.36 -0.67 7.24
N ASP A 16 -25.83 -1.58 6.41
CA ASP A 16 -24.81 -2.55 6.82
C ASP A 16 -23.44 -1.88 6.97
N TYR A 17 -23.30 -1.09 8.04
CA TYR A 17 -22.09 -0.36 8.38
C TYR A 17 -20.89 -1.28 8.62
N ALA A 18 -21.12 -2.51 9.10
CA ALA A 18 -20.05 -3.46 9.37
C ALA A 18 -19.33 -3.88 8.07
N GLU A 19 -20.09 -4.13 7.00
CA GLU A 19 -19.50 -4.47 5.69
C GLU A 19 -18.75 -3.27 5.07
N HIS A 20 -19.25 -2.05 5.27
CA HIS A 20 -18.58 -0.83 4.84
C HIS A 20 -17.24 -0.62 5.57
N GLU A 21 -17.18 -0.85 6.88
CA GLU A 21 -15.95 -0.76 7.66
C GLU A 21 -14.91 -1.79 7.18
N GLY A 22 -15.33 -3.03 6.93
CA GLY A 22 -14.46 -4.08 6.39
C GLY A 22 -13.88 -3.71 5.02
N THR A 23 -14.72 -3.22 4.11
CA THR A 23 -14.30 -2.76 2.78
C THR A 23 -13.34 -1.57 2.88
N TYR A 24 -13.63 -0.60 3.75
CA TYR A 24 -12.77 0.57 3.94
C TYR A 24 -11.39 0.19 4.52
N ALA A 25 -11.37 -0.73 5.49
CA ALA A 25 -10.12 -1.26 6.04
C ALA A 25 -9.30 -2.01 4.98
N PHE A 26 -9.95 -2.79 4.12
CA PHE A 26 -9.27 -3.45 3.01
C PHE A 26 -8.73 -2.44 1.99
N PHE A 27 -9.54 -1.47 1.58
CA PHE A 27 -9.17 -0.43 0.62
C PHE A 27 -7.96 0.37 1.11
N THR A 28 -7.99 0.87 2.35
CA THR A 28 -6.87 1.64 2.93
C THR A 28 -5.59 0.80 3.01
N LYS A 29 -5.69 -0.49 3.38
CA LYS A 29 -4.55 -1.41 3.36
C LYS A 29 -4.00 -1.62 1.95
N LEU A 30 -4.88 -1.84 0.97
CA LEU A 30 -4.49 -2.02 -0.43
C LEU A 30 -3.77 -0.79 -0.96
N THR A 31 -4.29 0.42 -0.70
CA THR A 31 -3.68 1.69 -1.12
C THR A 31 -2.29 1.87 -0.49
N LEU A 32 -2.15 1.61 0.81
CA LEU A 32 -0.86 1.75 1.50
C LEU A 32 0.18 0.76 0.96
N VAL A 33 -0.19 -0.52 0.87
CA VAL A 33 0.71 -1.59 0.40
C VAL A 33 1.09 -1.38 -1.06
N SER A 34 0.15 -1.05 -1.94
CA SER A 34 0.43 -0.80 -3.36
C SER A 34 1.31 0.43 -3.58
N THR A 35 1.10 1.50 -2.80
CA THR A 35 1.95 2.70 -2.85
C THR A 35 3.39 2.38 -2.46
N LEU A 36 3.59 1.65 -1.35
CA LEU A 36 4.92 1.22 -0.91
C LEU A 36 5.59 0.28 -1.92
N ALA A 37 4.81 -0.63 -2.52
CA ALA A 37 5.31 -1.54 -3.55
C ALA A 37 5.82 -0.76 -4.78
N LEU A 38 5.04 0.20 -5.27
CA LEU A 38 5.41 1.03 -6.43
C LEU A 38 6.67 1.85 -6.15
N VAL A 39 6.73 2.56 -5.02
CA VAL A 39 7.90 3.35 -4.65
C VAL A 39 9.15 2.47 -4.54
N SER A 40 9.03 1.33 -3.86
CA SER A 40 10.16 0.40 -3.70
C SER A 40 10.63 -0.18 -5.04
N LEU A 41 9.70 -0.49 -5.94
CA LEU A 41 10.02 -0.95 -7.29
C LEU A 41 10.75 0.13 -8.10
N MET A 42 10.31 1.39 -8.02
CA MET A 42 10.98 2.51 -8.69
C MET A 42 12.40 2.73 -8.18
N VAL A 43 12.62 2.63 -6.86
CA VAL A 43 13.98 2.72 -6.27
C VAL A 43 14.84 1.54 -6.72
N SER A 44 14.31 0.32 -6.69
CA SER A 44 15.00 -0.87 -7.20
C SER A 44 15.39 -0.71 -8.68
N LEU A 45 14.47 -0.20 -9.49
CA LEU A 45 14.71 0.06 -10.92
C LEU A 45 15.78 1.14 -11.12
N ALA A 46 15.83 2.18 -10.30
CA ALA A 46 16.89 3.17 -10.36
C ALA A 46 18.27 2.54 -10.11
N ILE A 47 18.39 1.67 -9.11
CA ILE A 47 19.63 0.93 -8.81
C ILE A 47 20.08 0.08 -10.00
N GLY A 48 19.18 -0.69 -10.60
CA GLY A 48 19.53 -1.59 -11.71
C GLY A 48 19.57 -0.94 -13.08
N GLY A 49 18.44 -0.35 -13.48
CA GLY A 49 18.22 0.17 -14.82
C GLY A 49 18.93 1.50 -15.10
N VAL A 50 19.13 2.34 -14.07
CA VAL A 50 19.85 3.63 -14.22
C VAL A 50 21.31 3.48 -13.83
N ASN A 51 21.61 2.92 -12.65
CA ASN A 51 22.98 2.82 -12.14
C ASN A 51 23.72 1.53 -12.58
N GLY A 52 23.08 0.65 -13.35
CA GLY A 52 23.71 -0.55 -13.92
C GLY A 52 23.81 -1.78 -13.01
N HIS A 53 23.28 -1.72 -11.78
CA HIS A 53 23.40 -2.81 -10.79
C HIS A 53 22.27 -3.84 -10.89
N TRP A 54 22.14 -4.51 -12.04
CA TRP A 54 21.03 -5.41 -12.34
C TRP A 54 20.82 -6.55 -11.34
N GLY A 55 21.90 -7.09 -10.76
CA GLY A 55 21.80 -8.12 -9.72
C GLY A 55 21.07 -7.61 -8.47
N LEU A 56 21.34 -6.38 -8.04
CA LEU A 56 20.65 -5.75 -6.91
C LEU A 56 19.19 -5.44 -7.25
N PHE A 57 18.90 -5.03 -8.49
CA PHE A 57 17.52 -4.85 -8.95
C PHE A 57 16.71 -6.15 -8.89
N THR A 58 17.29 -7.29 -9.31
CA THR A 58 16.59 -8.58 -9.24
C THR A 58 16.27 -8.95 -7.79
N ILE A 59 17.25 -8.86 -6.90
CA ILE A 59 17.05 -9.17 -5.48
C ILE A 59 16.05 -8.20 -4.85
N GLY A 60 16.19 -6.90 -5.12
CA GLY A 60 15.28 -5.86 -4.63
C GLY A 60 13.85 -6.09 -5.09
N THR A 61 13.64 -6.44 -6.36
CA THR A 61 12.31 -6.73 -6.92
C THR A 61 11.69 -7.95 -6.27
N LEU A 62 12.45 -9.03 -6.05
CA LEU A 62 11.95 -10.21 -5.35
C LEU A 62 11.57 -9.89 -3.89
N ALA A 63 12.38 -9.09 -3.19
CA ALA A 63 12.07 -8.64 -1.84
C ALA A 63 10.79 -7.77 -1.79
N VAL A 64 10.60 -6.89 -2.78
CA VAL A 64 9.37 -6.09 -2.93
C VAL A 64 8.16 -6.99 -3.15
N LEU A 65 8.24 -8.00 -4.03
CA LEU A 65 7.14 -8.94 -4.26
C LEU A 65 6.78 -9.70 -2.98
N VAL A 66 7.76 -10.27 -2.29
CA VAL A 66 7.55 -11.02 -1.04
C VAL A 66 6.91 -10.14 0.04
N THR A 67 7.47 -8.95 0.27
CA THR A 67 6.95 -8.05 1.31
C THR A 67 5.59 -7.45 0.96
N THR A 68 5.28 -7.27 -0.33
CA THR A 68 3.94 -6.89 -0.80
C THR A 68 2.92 -7.99 -0.51
N SER A 69 3.24 -9.25 -0.84
CA SER A 69 2.36 -10.39 -0.53
C SER A 69 2.10 -10.52 0.97
N ILE A 70 3.14 -10.36 1.80
CA ILE A 70 3.00 -10.35 3.27
C ILE A 70 2.16 -9.16 3.73
N GLY A 71 2.38 -7.97 3.17
CA GLY A 71 1.62 -6.76 3.49
C GLY A 71 0.12 -6.90 3.19
N LEU A 72 -0.23 -7.49 2.04
CA LEU A 72 -1.62 -7.77 1.67
C LEU A 72 -2.28 -8.84 2.56
N ALA A 73 -1.53 -9.89 2.91
CA ALA A 73 -2.00 -10.96 3.78
C ALA A 73 -2.07 -10.56 5.27
N SER A 74 -1.43 -9.44 5.66
CA SER A 74 -1.42 -8.97 7.04
C SER A 74 -2.81 -8.59 7.54
N GLN A 75 -3.12 -9.04 8.75
CA GLN A 75 -4.34 -8.71 9.49
C GLN A 75 -4.22 -7.38 10.26
N THR A 76 -2.99 -6.90 10.50
CA THR A 76 -2.75 -5.72 11.35
C THR A 76 -2.69 -4.40 10.57
N GLY A 77 -2.73 -4.46 9.24
CA GLY A 77 -2.69 -3.28 8.37
C GLY A 77 -1.37 -2.50 8.38
N ARG A 78 -0.33 -2.98 9.10
CA ARG A 78 0.97 -2.30 9.23
C ARG A 78 2.03 -3.01 8.39
N PRO A 79 2.42 -2.49 7.22
CA PRO A 79 3.41 -3.12 6.34
C PRO A 79 4.85 -2.80 6.78
N GLY A 80 5.20 -3.09 8.05
CA GLY A 80 6.51 -2.74 8.63
C GLY A 80 7.69 -3.33 7.85
N LEU A 81 7.55 -4.55 7.32
CA LEU A 81 8.57 -5.19 6.48
C LEU A 81 8.80 -4.45 5.16
N MET A 82 7.73 -3.90 4.54
CA MET A 82 7.88 -3.12 3.31
C MET A 82 8.62 -1.80 3.58
N GLY A 83 8.33 -1.15 4.72
CA GLY A 83 9.06 0.04 5.15
C GLY A 83 10.54 -0.24 5.35
N ALA A 84 10.89 -1.38 5.98
CA ALA A 84 12.28 -1.80 6.14
C ALA A 84 12.97 -2.07 4.80
N VAL A 85 12.31 -2.77 3.86
CA VAL A 85 12.83 -2.99 2.51
C VAL A 85 13.06 -1.67 1.78
N LEU A 86 12.11 -0.74 1.84
CA LEU A 86 12.27 0.57 1.22
C LEU A 86 13.48 1.32 1.79
N LEU A 87 13.68 1.32 3.11
CA LEU A 87 14.85 1.96 3.72
C LEU A 87 16.17 1.32 3.27
N VAL A 88 16.22 -0.01 3.17
CA VAL A 88 17.40 -0.72 2.64
C VAL A 88 17.64 -0.36 1.18
N LEU A 89 16.59 -0.32 0.35
CA LEU A 89 16.70 0.07 -1.05
C LEU A 89 17.15 1.52 -1.22
N LEU A 90 16.66 2.45 -0.39
CA LEU A 90 17.11 3.84 -0.40
C LEU A 90 18.59 3.96 -0.01
N PHE A 91 19.03 3.20 1.00
CA PHE A 91 20.44 3.13 1.37
C PHE A 91 21.30 2.57 0.23
N LEU A 92 20.86 1.48 -0.39
CA LEU A 92 21.54 0.89 -1.54
C LEU A 92 21.60 1.87 -2.71
N LEU A 93 20.52 2.60 -2.99
CA LEU A 93 20.52 3.64 -4.01
C LEU A 93 21.60 4.68 -3.73
N ILE A 94 21.71 5.19 -2.50
CA ILE A 94 22.75 6.17 -2.13
C ILE A 94 24.17 5.62 -2.36
N VAL A 95 24.43 4.37 -1.98
CA VAL A 95 25.77 3.75 -2.08
C VAL A 95 26.13 3.34 -3.52
N THR A 96 25.12 3.14 -4.38
CA THR A 96 25.29 2.72 -5.77
C THR A 96 25.12 3.85 -6.78
N SER A 97 24.90 5.09 -6.31
CA SER A 97 24.79 6.31 -7.13
C SER A 97 26.14 6.93 -7.42
#